data_AF-A0A2N6DZQ7-F1
#
_entry.id   AF-A0A2N6DZQ7-F1
#
_cell.length_a   1.000
_cell.length_b   1.000
_cell.length_c   1.000
_cell.angle_alpha   90.00
_cell.angle_beta   90.00
_cell.angle_gamma   90.00
#
_symmetry.space_group_name_H-M   'P 1'
#
loop_
_entity.id
_entity.type
_entity.pdbx_description
1 polymer ?
#
loop_
_entity_poly.entity_id
_entity_poly.type
_entity_poly.pdbx_seq_one_letter_code
_entity_poly.pdbx_strand_id
1 'polypeptide(L)'
;MDKGLFVITVASEKGGVGKTTIATNLAVYLKALREDLPVSILSFDNHFSVDNMFAIGSHSGRSVGELFAGGRFADLLQLGEYGVQFMVSQRDLQPPDDDLFHLRRSLRDESVSGVLIIDTRPILDYFTCNALNVADLVLTPVKDRASLVNASALREFLQQDGAEDRIWLVPSLIDGRLRLQGKVGVAEFLRFSGEERGFKVANVFVNKSPKVEGLATGFSSRIHPVLTHARGTSVHRQFRRLAEFILRQHAESDQRRNTGPLAAEEGIRERRHEHRCPACGRGHDGDEGHLFFDVRSRRDGFLHRKCLAPWIEKFAFNLPEEGALLIDLHGAGWLGEDAQLVVKIHDAEGEEVDREAILTTSIRRWEPFLKGLTGRGADEWMHEMVLITLQPGSPDTWLADEGKERLSRLRRHVLRRNRSDLA
;
A
#
# COMPACT_ATOMS: atom_id res chain seq x y z
N MET A 1 -7.16 27.96 1.70
CA MET A 1 -6.45 26.75 2.18
C MET A 1 -7.19 25.57 1.58
N ASP A 2 -6.76 25.11 0.40
CA ASP A 2 -7.39 23.96 -0.26
C ASP A 2 -7.05 22.69 0.52
N LYS A 3 -8.01 22.19 1.29
CA LYS A 3 -7.91 20.88 1.91
C LYS A 3 -8.28 19.85 0.85
N GLY A 4 -7.30 19.19 0.24
CA GLY A 4 -7.57 18.11 -0.71
C GLY A 4 -8.38 16.97 -0.08
N LEU A 5 -9.09 16.20 -0.88
CA LEU A 5 -9.85 15.03 -0.44
C LEU A 5 -8.91 13.94 0.15
N PHE A 6 -9.27 13.35 1.28
CA PHE A 6 -8.57 12.21 1.89
C PHE A 6 -9.42 10.95 1.76
N VAL A 7 -8.96 9.99 0.95
CA VAL A 7 -9.75 8.81 0.57
C VAL A 7 -9.37 7.60 1.41
N ILE A 8 -10.37 7.03 2.07
CA ILE A 8 -10.27 5.83 2.89
C ILE A 8 -11.05 4.72 2.20
N THR A 9 -10.35 3.69 1.77
CA THR A 9 -10.98 2.51 1.15
C THR A 9 -11.06 1.37 2.16
N VAL A 10 -12.27 0.88 2.43
CA VAL A 10 -12.49 -0.28 3.31
C VAL A 10 -12.64 -1.54 2.44
N ALA A 11 -11.56 -2.31 2.32
CA ALA A 11 -11.47 -3.42 1.37
C ALA A 11 -11.00 -4.73 2.00
N SER A 12 -11.59 -5.84 1.53
CA SER A 12 -11.26 -7.22 1.91
C SER A 12 -11.99 -8.17 0.96
N GLU A 13 -11.25 -9.05 0.31
CA GLU A 13 -11.79 -10.15 -0.50
C GLU A 13 -12.58 -11.17 0.32
N LYS A 14 -12.40 -11.18 1.65
CA LYS A 14 -13.26 -12.01 2.50
C LYS A 14 -14.57 -11.29 2.78
N GLY A 15 -15.68 -11.95 2.44
CA GLY A 15 -17.03 -11.55 2.85
C GLY A 15 -17.27 -11.70 4.35
N GLY A 16 -18.13 -10.84 4.92
CA GLY A 16 -18.54 -10.94 6.31
C GLY A 16 -17.43 -10.71 7.34
N VAL A 17 -16.47 -9.83 7.04
CA VAL A 17 -15.44 -9.34 7.99
C VAL A 17 -15.81 -8.00 8.64
N GLY A 18 -16.95 -7.42 8.25
CA GLY A 18 -17.45 -6.15 8.79
C GLY A 18 -17.03 -4.90 8.01
N LYS A 19 -16.70 -4.98 6.71
CA LYS A 19 -16.35 -3.83 5.86
C LYS A 19 -17.38 -2.71 5.94
N THR A 20 -18.60 -3.00 5.53
CA THR A 20 -19.73 -2.07 5.53
C THR A 20 -20.04 -1.52 6.92
N THR A 21 -19.99 -2.37 7.95
CA THR A 21 -20.17 -1.92 9.34
C THR A 21 -19.09 -0.93 9.76
N ILE A 22 -17.83 -1.18 9.35
CA ILE A 22 -16.72 -0.28 9.62
C ILE A 22 -16.89 1.02 8.84
N ALA A 23 -17.13 0.97 7.53
CA ALA A 23 -17.26 2.15 6.67
C ALA A 23 -18.37 3.09 7.16
N THR A 24 -19.58 2.55 7.33
CA THR A 24 -20.77 3.32 7.74
C THR A 24 -20.63 3.92 9.14
N ASN A 25 -20.18 3.14 10.13
CA ASN A 25 -19.99 3.67 11.48
C ASN A 25 -18.81 4.65 11.53
N LEU A 26 -17.72 4.40 10.81
CA LEU A 26 -16.60 5.33 10.76
C LEU A 26 -17.06 6.72 10.29
N ALA A 27 -17.90 6.80 9.24
CA ALA A 27 -18.45 8.06 8.76
C ALA A 27 -19.18 8.85 9.87
N VAL A 28 -20.07 8.17 10.59
CA VAL A 28 -20.85 8.75 11.69
C VAL A 28 -19.95 9.22 12.85
N TYR A 29 -18.94 8.43 13.23
CA TYR A 29 -18.05 8.82 14.32
C TYR A 29 -17.10 9.94 13.93
N LEU A 30 -16.60 9.98 12.68
CA LEU A 30 -15.78 11.10 12.21
C LEU A 30 -16.55 12.41 12.30
N LYS A 31 -17.80 12.42 11.82
CA LYS A 31 -18.65 13.61 11.88
C LYS A 31 -18.98 14.01 13.31
N ALA A 32 -19.24 13.04 14.20
CA ALA A 32 -19.51 13.31 15.61
C ALA A 32 -18.28 13.83 16.39
N LEU A 33 -17.06 13.44 16.00
CA LEU A 33 -15.82 13.92 16.63
C LEU A 33 -15.34 15.25 16.05
N ARG A 34 -15.69 15.54 14.79
CA ARG A 34 -15.32 16.76 14.07
C ARG A 34 -16.49 17.24 13.23
N GLU A 35 -17.36 18.03 13.84
CA GLU A 35 -18.59 18.53 13.21
C GLU A 35 -18.32 19.35 11.94
N ASP A 36 -17.24 20.12 11.91
CA ASP A 36 -16.87 20.94 10.72
C ASP A 36 -16.17 20.15 9.61
N LEU A 37 -15.85 18.87 9.82
CA LEU A 37 -15.20 18.05 8.80
C LEU A 37 -16.26 17.55 7.80
N PRO A 38 -16.13 17.85 6.49
CA PRO A 38 -16.93 17.17 5.48
C PRO A 38 -16.56 15.69 5.45
N VAL A 39 -17.58 14.83 5.54
CA VAL A 39 -17.41 13.38 5.51
C VAL A 39 -18.40 12.82 4.49
N SER A 40 -17.87 12.19 3.46
CA SER A 40 -18.61 11.55 2.38
C SER A 40 -18.43 10.04 2.43
N ILE A 41 -19.47 9.29 2.07
CA ILE A 41 -19.40 7.83 1.94
C ILE A 41 -20.06 7.35 0.64
N LEU A 42 -19.44 6.37 0.01
CA LEU A 42 -20.00 5.67 -1.14
C LEU A 42 -19.79 4.16 -1.00
N SER A 43 -20.68 3.38 -1.61
CA SER A 43 -20.62 1.92 -1.60
C SER A 43 -20.58 1.40 -3.04
N PHE A 44 -19.63 0.51 -3.30
CA PHE A 44 -19.60 -0.29 -4.52
C PHE A 44 -20.26 -1.66 -4.34
N ASP A 45 -20.72 -1.98 -3.13
CA ASP A 45 -21.44 -3.20 -2.82
C ASP A 45 -22.97 -3.01 -2.93
N ASN A 46 -23.68 -4.09 -3.25
CA ASN A 46 -25.13 -4.09 -3.49
C ASN A 46 -25.97 -4.36 -2.23
N HIS A 47 -25.37 -4.26 -1.04
CA HIS A 47 -26.05 -4.44 0.24
C HIS A 47 -26.90 -3.23 0.68
N PHE A 48 -26.85 -2.10 -0.04
CA PHE A 48 -27.62 -0.88 0.21
C PHE A 48 -27.54 -0.36 1.66
N SER A 49 -26.49 -0.73 2.41
CA SER A 49 -26.39 -0.39 3.82
C SER A 49 -26.06 1.08 4.05
N VAL A 50 -25.39 1.72 3.09
CA VAL A 50 -25.18 3.18 3.07
C VAL A 50 -26.53 3.88 2.96
N ASP A 51 -27.33 3.54 1.95
CA ASP A 51 -28.65 4.14 1.72
C ASP A 51 -29.57 3.94 2.93
N ASN A 52 -29.64 2.70 3.43
CA ASN A 52 -30.45 2.33 4.59
C ASN A 52 -30.03 3.03 5.91
N MET A 53 -28.79 3.53 6.01
CA MET A 53 -28.32 4.27 7.18
C MET A 53 -28.46 5.79 7.01
N PHE A 54 -28.21 6.32 5.81
CA PHE A 54 -28.01 7.75 5.58
C PHE A 54 -29.13 8.44 4.81
N ALA A 55 -29.99 7.72 4.08
CA ALA A 55 -31.05 8.36 3.30
C ALA A 55 -32.07 9.08 4.20
N ILE A 56 -32.39 10.33 3.85
CA ILE A 56 -33.46 11.11 4.46
C ILE A 56 -34.69 11.02 3.54
N GLY A 57 -35.72 10.29 3.97
CA GLY A 57 -36.95 10.12 3.18
C GLY A 57 -36.81 9.08 2.06
N SER A 58 -37.15 9.44 0.82
CA SER A 58 -37.06 8.53 -0.33
C SER A 58 -35.61 8.30 -0.75
N HIS A 59 -35.30 7.09 -1.24
CA HIS A 59 -33.98 6.73 -1.78
C HIS A 59 -33.78 7.31 -3.19
N SER A 60 -34.13 8.58 -3.37
CA SER A 60 -34.10 9.30 -4.63
C SER A 60 -32.79 10.07 -4.73
N GLY A 61 -32.01 9.81 -5.77
CA GLY A 61 -30.75 10.50 -6.02
C GLY A 61 -29.98 9.84 -7.15
N ARG A 62 -28.93 10.52 -7.61
CA ARG A 62 -28.01 10.00 -8.62
C ARG A 62 -27.11 8.94 -7.99
N SER A 63 -26.92 7.83 -8.70
CA SER A 63 -26.23 6.67 -8.14
C SER A 63 -24.72 6.75 -8.30
N VAL A 64 -24.00 5.89 -7.57
CA VAL A 64 -22.57 5.61 -7.80
C VAL A 64 -22.23 5.20 -9.23
N GLY A 65 -23.18 4.70 -10.01
CA GLY A 65 -22.95 4.42 -11.43
C GLY A 65 -22.74 5.68 -12.26
N GLU A 66 -23.37 6.80 -11.90
CA GLU A 66 -23.18 8.07 -12.61
C GLU A 66 -21.77 8.64 -12.43
N LEU A 67 -21.09 8.32 -11.32
CA LEU A 67 -19.69 8.67 -11.11
C LEU A 67 -18.76 8.02 -12.15
N PHE A 68 -19.09 6.80 -12.57
CA PHE A 68 -18.38 6.05 -13.62
C PHE A 68 -18.89 6.38 -15.03
N ALA A 69 -20.02 7.06 -15.15
CA ALA A 69 -20.54 7.59 -16.41
C ALA A 69 -20.04 9.02 -16.72
N GLY A 70 -19.08 9.54 -15.95
CA GLY A 70 -18.51 10.88 -16.13
C GLY A 70 -19.27 12.00 -15.39
N GLY A 71 -20.19 11.67 -14.49
CA GLY A 71 -20.85 12.64 -13.63
C GLY A 71 -19.85 13.32 -12.68
N ARG A 72 -20.05 14.63 -12.44
CA ARG A 72 -19.19 15.41 -11.54
C ARG A 72 -19.42 14.99 -10.08
N PHE A 73 -18.36 14.58 -9.40
CA PHE A 73 -18.43 14.04 -8.04
C PHE A 73 -19.20 14.93 -7.05
N ALA A 74 -18.96 16.24 -7.06
CA ALA A 74 -19.65 17.19 -6.17
C ALA A 74 -21.18 17.20 -6.34
N ASP A 75 -21.68 17.01 -7.57
CA ASP A 75 -23.11 17.09 -7.89
C ASP A 75 -23.86 15.81 -7.54
N LEU A 76 -23.13 14.72 -7.33
CA LEU A 76 -23.67 13.40 -6.99
C LEU A 76 -23.77 13.19 -5.48
N LEU A 77 -23.08 14.00 -4.68
CA LEU A 77 -23.14 13.95 -3.22
C LEU A 77 -24.41 14.62 -2.70
N GLN A 78 -25.10 13.93 -1.80
CA GLN A 78 -26.24 14.48 -1.09
C GLN A 78 -26.06 14.38 0.43
N LEU A 79 -26.59 15.35 1.16
CA LEU A 79 -26.55 15.34 2.62
C LEU A 79 -27.51 14.27 3.15
N GLY A 80 -26.99 13.34 3.95
CA GLY A 80 -27.75 12.32 4.64
C GLY A 80 -27.87 12.55 6.14
N GLU A 81 -28.43 11.56 6.82
CA GLU A 81 -28.51 11.48 8.28
C GLU A 81 -27.13 11.67 8.93
N TYR A 82 -27.15 12.16 10.17
CA TYR A 82 -25.94 12.41 10.97
C TYR A 82 -24.95 13.41 10.37
N GLY A 83 -25.35 14.20 9.37
CA GLY A 83 -24.50 15.19 8.72
C GLY A 83 -23.46 14.58 7.78
N VAL A 84 -23.61 13.31 7.41
CA VAL A 84 -22.72 12.59 6.49
C VAL A 84 -23.26 12.77 5.07
N GLN A 85 -22.40 13.14 4.14
CA GLN A 85 -22.74 13.16 2.71
C GLN A 85 -22.64 11.73 2.16
N PHE A 86 -23.53 11.35 1.26
CA PHE A 86 -23.48 10.03 0.63
C PHE A 86 -23.92 10.09 -0.81
N MET A 87 -23.66 9.00 -1.53
CA MET A 87 -24.15 8.75 -2.88
C MET A 87 -25.03 7.50 -2.88
N VAL A 88 -26.11 7.51 -3.66
CA VAL A 88 -27.05 6.38 -3.73
C VAL A 88 -26.33 5.14 -4.29
N SER A 89 -26.44 4.00 -3.61
CA SER A 89 -25.81 2.76 -4.10
C SER A 89 -26.53 2.25 -5.34
N GLN A 90 -25.80 1.52 -6.19
CA GLN A 90 -26.38 0.89 -7.38
C GLN A 90 -26.34 -0.62 -7.24
N ARG A 91 -27.46 -1.29 -7.58
CA ARG A 91 -27.59 -2.75 -7.51
C ARG A 91 -26.57 -3.44 -8.42
N ASP A 92 -26.54 -2.99 -9.67
CA ASP A 92 -25.77 -3.60 -10.74
C ASP A 92 -24.78 -2.57 -11.29
N LEU A 93 -23.61 -2.51 -10.68
CA LEU A 93 -22.50 -1.70 -11.15
C LEU A 93 -21.73 -2.45 -12.22
N GLN A 94 -21.74 -1.94 -13.45
CA GLN A 94 -21.01 -2.47 -14.60
C GLN A 94 -19.82 -1.58 -14.93
N PRO A 95 -18.62 -2.13 -15.14
CA PRO A 95 -17.46 -1.35 -15.55
C PRO A 95 -17.77 -0.61 -16.87
N PRO A 96 -17.54 0.71 -16.95
CA PRO A 96 -17.71 1.45 -18.20
C PRO A 96 -16.57 1.19 -19.20
N ASP A 97 -15.41 0.74 -18.68
CA ASP A 97 -14.15 0.53 -19.38
C ASP A 97 -13.26 -0.43 -18.56
N ASP A 98 -12.00 -0.60 -19.00
CA ASP A 98 -10.96 -1.37 -18.31
C ASP A 98 -9.91 -0.48 -17.59
N ASP A 99 -10.16 0.83 -17.45
CA ASP A 99 -9.23 1.76 -16.80
C ASP A 99 -9.34 1.68 -15.26
N LEU A 100 -8.33 1.10 -14.62
CA LEU A 100 -8.25 1.01 -13.16
C LEU A 100 -7.96 2.35 -12.46
N PHE A 101 -7.71 3.42 -13.21
CA PHE A 101 -7.56 4.79 -12.71
C PHE A 101 -8.76 5.69 -13.02
N HIS A 102 -9.87 5.13 -13.52
CA HIS A 102 -11.09 5.88 -13.84
C HIS A 102 -11.55 6.74 -12.66
N LEU A 103 -11.71 6.13 -11.47
CA LEU A 103 -12.17 6.83 -10.28
C LEU A 103 -11.22 7.97 -9.87
N ARG A 104 -9.91 7.81 -10.11
CA ARG A 104 -8.92 8.87 -9.84
C ARG A 104 -9.18 10.10 -10.69
N ARG A 105 -9.65 9.92 -11.94
CA ARG A 105 -10.02 11.03 -12.82
C ARG A 105 -11.33 11.68 -12.36
N SER A 106 -12.34 10.87 -11.98
CA SER A 106 -13.63 11.37 -11.50
C SER A 106 -13.53 12.14 -10.17
N LEU A 107 -12.55 11.81 -9.32
CA LEU A 107 -12.30 12.48 -8.04
C LEU A 107 -11.36 13.70 -8.11
N ARG A 108 -10.95 14.16 -9.30
CA ARG A 108 -10.10 15.36 -9.45
C ARG A 108 -10.83 16.68 -9.15
N ASP A 109 -12.09 16.63 -8.78
CA ASP A 109 -12.89 17.82 -8.47
C ASP A 109 -12.37 18.50 -7.19
N GLU A 110 -11.61 19.58 -7.37
CA GLU A 110 -11.00 20.38 -6.29
C GLU A 110 -12.04 21.07 -5.39
N SER A 111 -13.32 21.11 -5.81
CA SER A 111 -14.38 21.70 -4.99
C SER A 111 -14.79 20.84 -3.79
N VAL A 112 -14.38 19.56 -3.76
CA VAL A 112 -14.69 18.64 -2.66
C VAL A 112 -13.47 18.40 -1.78
N SER A 113 -13.66 18.61 -0.48
CA SER A 113 -12.63 18.48 0.55
C SER A 113 -13.10 17.58 1.69
N GLY A 114 -12.18 17.18 2.57
CA GLY A 114 -12.49 16.37 3.75
C GLY A 114 -12.22 14.89 3.55
N VAL A 115 -13.03 14.03 4.17
CA VAL A 115 -12.83 12.58 4.16
C VAL A 115 -13.84 11.90 3.24
N LEU A 116 -13.38 11.09 2.30
CA LEU A 116 -14.21 10.16 1.53
C LEU A 116 -13.98 8.73 2.01
N ILE A 117 -15.03 8.02 2.37
CA ILE A 117 -15.00 6.59 2.71
C ILE A 117 -15.61 5.79 1.56
N ILE A 118 -14.90 4.77 1.09
CA ILE A 118 -15.33 3.85 0.04
C ILE A 118 -15.53 2.46 0.65
N ASP A 119 -16.77 1.97 0.68
CA ASP A 119 -17.09 0.58 1.02
C ASP A 119 -17.06 -0.29 -0.24
N THR A 120 -16.26 -1.37 -0.22
CA THR A 120 -16.04 -2.21 -1.41
C THR A 120 -16.77 -3.55 -1.33
N ARG A 121 -16.89 -4.21 -2.49
CA ARG A 121 -17.32 -5.61 -2.60
C ARG A 121 -16.30 -6.58 -1.98
N PRO A 122 -16.70 -7.83 -1.68
CA PRO A 122 -15.80 -8.89 -1.22
C PRO A 122 -15.04 -9.58 -2.36
N ILE A 123 -14.60 -8.85 -3.38
CA ILE A 123 -13.83 -9.38 -4.52
C ILE A 123 -12.87 -8.29 -5.02
N LEU A 124 -11.72 -8.66 -5.55
CA LEU A 124 -10.79 -7.73 -6.21
C LEU A 124 -11.20 -7.54 -7.68
N ASP A 125 -12.27 -6.79 -7.90
CA ASP A 125 -12.81 -6.46 -9.22
C ASP A 125 -12.46 -5.03 -9.66
N TYR A 126 -12.88 -4.65 -10.88
CA TYR A 126 -12.67 -3.30 -11.45
C TYR A 126 -12.92 -2.16 -10.45
N PHE A 127 -14.02 -2.24 -9.69
CA PHE A 127 -14.44 -1.19 -8.76
C PHE A 127 -13.58 -1.16 -7.50
N THR A 128 -13.23 -2.34 -6.99
CA THR A 128 -12.34 -2.47 -5.83
C THR A 128 -10.92 -2.01 -6.19
N CYS A 129 -10.41 -2.37 -7.37
CA CYS A 129 -9.13 -1.88 -7.88
C CYS A 129 -9.13 -0.35 -8.03
N ASN A 130 -10.18 0.23 -8.62
CA ASN A 130 -10.36 1.68 -8.70
C ASN A 130 -10.36 2.34 -7.31
N ALA A 131 -11.06 1.76 -6.33
CA ALA A 131 -11.08 2.24 -4.94
C ALA A 131 -9.70 2.21 -4.29
N LEU A 132 -8.90 1.16 -4.54
CA LEU A 132 -7.56 1.02 -4.01
C LEU A 132 -6.60 2.05 -4.62
N ASN A 133 -6.69 2.30 -5.92
CA ASN A 133 -5.83 3.25 -6.64
C ASN A 133 -6.00 4.72 -6.19
N VAL A 134 -7.20 5.08 -5.70
CA VAL A 134 -7.46 6.42 -5.16
C VAL A 134 -7.21 6.55 -3.67
N ALA A 135 -7.03 5.43 -2.95
CA ALA A 135 -6.95 5.44 -1.50
C ALA A 135 -5.67 6.13 -1.01
N ASP A 136 -5.81 7.09 -0.09
CA ASP A 136 -4.73 7.55 0.77
C ASP A 136 -4.49 6.55 1.91
N LEU A 137 -5.54 5.85 2.34
CA LEU A 137 -5.51 4.84 3.39
C LEU A 137 -6.45 3.67 3.05
N VAL A 138 -5.96 2.44 3.16
CA VAL A 138 -6.77 1.23 2.98
C VAL A 138 -6.96 0.55 4.32
N LEU A 139 -8.21 0.44 4.78
CA LEU A 139 -8.56 -0.35 5.96
C LEU A 139 -8.98 -1.75 5.52
N THR A 140 -8.26 -2.77 5.98
CA THR A 140 -8.54 -4.17 5.64
C THR A 140 -9.00 -4.93 6.87
N PRO A 141 -10.31 -5.13 7.05
CA PRO A 141 -10.82 -5.85 8.20
C PRO A 141 -10.47 -7.34 8.14
N VAL A 142 -9.94 -7.88 9.25
CA VAL A 142 -9.56 -9.29 9.37
C VAL A 142 -10.18 -9.89 10.64
N LYS A 143 -10.83 -11.05 10.53
CA LYS A 143 -11.51 -11.71 11.67
C LYS A 143 -10.88 -13.04 12.08
N ASP A 144 -10.15 -13.66 11.18
CA ASP A 144 -9.54 -14.98 11.33
C ASP A 144 -8.31 -15.13 10.40
N ARG A 145 -7.62 -16.27 10.52
CA ARG A 145 -6.44 -16.57 9.69
C ARG A 145 -6.74 -16.55 8.19
N ALA A 146 -7.91 -16.99 7.76
CA ALA A 146 -8.26 -17.01 6.34
C ALA A 146 -8.42 -15.58 5.78
N SER A 147 -9.09 -14.69 6.52
CA SER A 147 -9.19 -13.28 6.15
C SER A 147 -7.83 -12.57 6.14
N LEU A 148 -6.89 -12.96 7.00
CA LEU A 148 -5.52 -12.45 6.98
C LEU A 148 -4.75 -12.91 5.74
N VAL A 149 -4.87 -14.18 5.35
CA VAL A 149 -4.24 -14.70 4.13
C VAL A 149 -4.78 -13.97 2.89
N ASN A 150 -6.09 -13.73 2.83
CA ASN A 150 -6.71 -12.98 1.74
C ASN A 150 -6.29 -11.51 1.67
N ALA A 151 -5.77 -10.92 2.77
CA ALA A 151 -5.28 -9.54 2.73
C ALA A 151 -4.04 -9.37 1.84
N SER A 152 -3.31 -10.46 1.55
CA SER A 152 -2.13 -10.44 0.67
C SER A 152 -2.46 -9.97 -0.74
N ALA A 153 -3.58 -10.37 -1.33
CA ALA A 153 -3.93 -9.97 -2.69
C ALA A 153 -4.10 -8.45 -2.83
N LEU A 154 -4.73 -7.80 -1.84
CA LEU A 154 -4.85 -6.33 -1.82
C LEU A 154 -3.49 -5.66 -1.71
N ARG A 155 -2.60 -6.23 -0.89
CA ARG A 155 -1.25 -5.70 -0.75
C ARG A 155 -0.44 -5.89 -2.02
N GLU A 156 -0.50 -7.07 -2.64
CA GLU A 156 0.16 -7.36 -3.91
C GLU A 156 -0.32 -6.41 -5.01
N PHE A 157 -1.62 -6.09 -5.05
CA PHE A 157 -2.16 -5.06 -5.93
C PHE A 157 -1.53 -3.69 -5.65
N LEU A 158 -1.55 -3.23 -4.39
CA LEU A 158 -0.97 -1.93 -4.02
C LEU A 158 0.54 -1.84 -4.22
N GLN A 159 1.26 -2.97 -4.12
CA GLN A 159 2.71 -3.05 -4.35
C GLN A 159 3.07 -2.71 -5.81
N GLN A 160 2.17 -2.93 -6.77
CA GLN A 160 2.42 -2.64 -8.19
C GLN A 160 2.71 -1.15 -8.42
N ASP A 161 2.02 -0.28 -7.67
CA ASP A 161 2.19 1.18 -7.70
C ASP A 161 2.98 1.72 -6.49
N GLY A 162 3.60 0.82 -5.74
CA GLY A 162 4.40 1.13 -4.57
C GLY A 162 3.65 1.82 -3.43
N ALA A 163 2.35 1.53 -3.31
CA ALA A 163 1.42 2.08 -2.33
C ALA A 163 1.08 1.08 -1.20
N GLU A 164 1.87 0.03 -1.03
CA GLU A 164 1.65 -1.03 -0.03
C GLU A 164 1.67 -0.51 1.41
N ASP A 165 2.33 0.62 1.65
CA ASP A 165 2.38 1.28 2.94
C ASP A 165 1.04 1.88 3.40
N ARG A 166 0.05 1.98 2.49
CA ARG A 166 -1.27 2.54 2.76
C ARG A 166 -2.24 1.54 3.39
N ILE A 167 -1.92 0.24 3.36
CA ILE A 167 -2.81 -0.81 3.90
C ILE A 167 -2.61 -1.00 5.40
N TRP A 168 -3.73 -0.99 6.13
CA TRP A 168 -3.81 -1.21 7.56
C TRP A 168 -4.81 -2.32 7.87
N LEU A 169 -4.34 -3.38 8.52
CA LEU A 169 -5.22 -4.42 9.01
C LEU A 169 -6.00 -3.91 10.22
N VAL A 170 -7.31 -4.19 10.23
CA VAL A 170 -8.20 -3.86 11.35
C VAL A 170 -8.80 -5.17 11.87
N PRO A 171 -8.31 -5.73 12.99
CA PRO A 171 -8.95 -6.90 13.57
C PRO A 171 -10.42 -6.60 13.89
N SER A 172 -11.34 -7.37 13.33
CA SER A 172 -12.78 -7.08 13.32
C SER A 172 -13.59 -8.34 13.61
N LEU A 173 -14.79 -8.14 14.17
CA LEU A 173 -15.67 -9.23 14.61
C LEU A 173 -14.97 -10.21 15.56
N ILE A 174 -14.10 -9.70 16.43
CA ILE A 174 -13.32 -10.52 17.36
C ILE A 174 -14.21 -11.01 18.50
N ASP A 175 -14.30 -12.32 18.67
CA ASP A 175 -14.86 -12.91 19.89
C ASP A 175 -13.78 -12.93 20.97
N GLY A 176 -13.88 -12.01 21.94
CA GLY A 176 -12.91 -11.87 23.02
C GLY A 176 -12.78 -13.11 23.93
N ARG A 177 -13.73 -14.05 23.86
CA ARG A 177 -13.71 -15.32 24.62
C ARG A 177 -12.83 -16.37 23.95
N LEU A 178 -12.60 -16.27 22.64
CA LEU A 178 -11.78 -17.23 21.92
C LEU A 178 -10.31 -17.05 22.27
N ARG A 179 -9.64 -18.19 22.49
CA ARG A 179 -8.20 -18.29 22.76
C ARG A 179 -7.61 -19.37 21.86
N LEU A 180 -6.57 -19.01 21.12
CA LEU A 180 -5.78 -19.95 20.33
C LEU A 180 -4.79 -20.66 21.26
N GLN A 181 -4.75 -21.99 21.14
CA GLN A 181 -3.96 -22.88 22.02
C GLN A 181 -4.17 -22.59 23.52
N GLY A 182 -5.36 -22.12 23.89
CA GLY A 182 -5.74 -21.81 25.28
C GLY A 182 -5.06 -20.58 25.90
N LYS A 183 -4.17 -19.87 25.18
CA LYS A 183 -3.35 -18.79 25.76
C LYS A 183 -3.50 -17.45 25.04
N VAL A 184 -3.56 -17.44 23.72
CA VAL A 184 -3.45 -16.21 22.92
C VAL A 184 -4.81 -15.73 22.44
N GLY A 185 -5.12 -14.45 22.62
CA GLY A 185 -6.37 -13.86 22.10
C GLY A 185 -6.38 -13.80 20.58
N VAL A 186 -7.56 -13.94 19.94
CA VAL A 186 -7.65 -13.88 18.46
C VAL A 186 -7.14 -12.52 17.91
N ALA A 187 -7.47 -11.40 18.56
CA ALA A 187 -6.96 -10.09 18.13
C ALA A 187 -5.44 -9.98 18.23
N GLU A 188 -4.84 -10.54 19.28
CA GLU A 188 -3.39 -10.56 19.49
C GLU A 188 -2.70 -11.42 18.43
N PHE A 189 -3.24 -12.61 18.16
CA PHE A 189 -2.76 -13.47 17.09
C PHE A 189 -2.83 -12.80 15.72
N LEU A 190 -3.95 -12.14 15.38
CA LEU A 190 -4.10 -11.47 14.09
C LEU A 190 -3.14 -10.29 13.95
N ARG A 191 -2.92 -9.54 15.04
CA ARG A 191 -1.92 -8.47 15.08
C ARG A 191 -0.52 -9.02 14.82
N PHE A 192 -0.07 -9.95 15.67
CA PHE A 192 1.24 -10.56 15.54
C PHE A 192 1.44 -11.18 14.15
N SER A 193 0.48 -11.98 13.69
CA SER A 193 0.55 -12.63 12.39
C SER A 193 0.54 -11.65 11.21
N GLY A 194 -0.11 -10.49 11.36
CA GLY A 194 -0.10 -9.42 10.37
C GLY A 194 1.24 -8.69 10.32
N GLU A 195 1.77 -8.33 11.50
CA GLU A 195 3.07 -7.66 11.65
C GLU A 195 4.22 -8.53 11.12
N GLU A 196 4.24 -9.83 11.47
CA GLU A 196 5.21 -10.81 10.94
C GLU A 196 5.13 -10.95 9.41
N ARG A 197 3.98 -10.67 8.83
CA ARG A 197 3.80 -10.67 7.37
C ARG A 197 4.21 -9.34 6.74
N GLY A 198 4.55 -8.32 7.51
CA GLY A 198 4.90 -6.97 7.04
C GLY A 198 3.68 -6.06 6.82
N PHE A 199 2.54 -6.32 7.46
CA PHE A 199 1.41 -5.41 7.44
C PHE A 199 1.47 -4.43 8.60
N LYS A 200 0.98 -3.19 8.37
CA LYS A 200 0.60 -2.30 9.47
C LYS A 200 -0.71 -2.80 10.06
N VAL A 201 -0.79 -2.82 11.39
CA VAL A 201 -2.01 -3.23 12.10
C VAL A 201 -2.49 -2.08 12.97
N ALA A 202 -3.76 -1.72 12.81
CA ALA A 202 -4.36 -0.67 13.62
C ALA A 202 -4.30 -1.06 15.11
N ASN A 203 -3.97 -0.10 15.99
CA ASN A 203 -3.93 -0.36 17.43
C ASN A 203 -5.33 -0.43 18.08
N VAL A 204 -6.34 -0.78 17.29
CA VAL A 204 -7.74 -0.91 17.67
C VAL A 204 -8.30 -2.12 16.95
N PHE A 205 -9.19 -2.84 17.64
CA PHE A 205 -9.96 -3.94 17.07
C PHE A 205 -11.43 -3.74 17.39
N VAL A 206 -12.29 -4.33 16.57
CA VAL A 206 -13.75 -4.31 16.74
C VAL A 206 -14.22 -5.68 17.22
N ASN A 207 -14.89 -5.72 18.36
CA ASN A 207 -15.45 -6.97 18.89
C ASN A 207 -16.69 -7.40 18.11
N LYS A 208 -16.92 -8.71 18.09
CA LYS A 208 -18.23 -9.25 17.76
C LYS A 208 -19.24 -8.80 18.81
N SER A 209 -20.40 -8.31 18.38
CA SER A 209 -21.47 -7.91 19.28
C SER A 209 -22.83 -8.25 18.67
N PRO A 210 -23.63 -9.13 19.31
CA PRO A 210 -24.98 -9.44 18.84
C PRO A 210 -25.86 -8.19 18.72
N LYS A 211 -25.66 -7.20 19.61
CA LYS A 211 -26.39 -5.94 19.56
C LYS A 211 -26.05 -5.12 18.32
N VAL A 212 -24.79 -5.12 17.88
CA VAL A 212 -24.33 -4.40 16.69
C VAL A 212 -24.77 -5.11 15.41
N GLU A 213 -24.65 -6.44 15.36
CA GLU A 213 -25.20 -7.25 14.27
C GLU A 213 -26.71 -7.01 14.12
N GLY A 214 -27.42 -6.95 15.25
CA GLY A 214 -28.84 -6.64 15.31
C GLY A 214 -29.26 -5.27 14.77
N LEU A 215 -28.33 -4.33 14.57
CA LEU A 215 -28.65 -2.99 14.04
C LEU A 215 -28.98 -3.01 12.54
N ALA A 216 -28.55 -4.06 11.84
CA ALA A 216 -28.79 -4.22 10.40
C ALA A 216 -29.85 -5.29 10.08
N THR A 217 -30.32 -6.05 11.08
CA THR A 217 -31.21 -7.21 10.88
C THR A 217 -32.64 -6.97 11.37
N GLY A 218 -33.05 -5.71 11.55
CA GLY A 218 -34.41 -5.37 11.99
C GLY A 218 -35.46 -5.61 10.89
N PHE A 219 -36.74 -5.59 11.27
CA PHE A 219 -37.87 -5.62 10.33
C PHE A 219 -38.03 -4.32 9.51
N SER A 220 -37.33 -3.26 9.92
CA SER A 220 -37.21 -2.02 9.15
C SER A 220 -36.01 -2.12 8.22
N SER A 221 -36.13 -1.55 7.02
CA SER A 221 -34.97 -1.34 6.14
C SER A 221 -33.92 -0.41 6.75
N ARG A 222 -34.27 0.37 7.79
CA ARG A 222 -33.38 1.36 8.40
C ARG A 222 -32.28 0.69 9.23
N ILE A 223 -31.03 1.06 8.95
CA ILE A 223 -29.86 0.66 9.73
C ILE A 223 -29.49 1.79 10.69
N HIS A 224 -29.25 1.43 11.94
CA HIS A 224 -28.87 2.39 12.97
C HIS A 224 -27.37 2.32 13.31
N PRO A 225 -26.69 3.46 13.53
CA PRO A 225 -25.28 3.43 13.88
C PRO A 225 -25.07 3.03 15.35
N VAL A 226 -23.91 2.42 15.61
CA VAL A 226 -23.45 2.06 16.96
C VAL A 226 -23.43 3.28 17.87
N LEU A 227 -23.08 4.46 17.31
CA LEU A 227 -22.98 5.71 18.05
C LEU A 227 -24.26 6.05 18.82
N THR A 228 -25.44 5.73 18.29
CA THR A 228 -26.73 6.06 18.91
C THR A 228 -27.42 4.83 19.51
N HIS A 229 -27.29 3.65 18.90
CA HIS A 229 -28.12 2.48 19.25
C HIS A 229 -27.36 1.33 19.94
N ALA A 230 -26.03 1.44 20.09
CA ALA A 230 -25.21 0.44 20.79
C ALA A 230 -24.12 1.07 21.69
N ARG A 231 -24.41 2.25 22.26
CA ARG A 231 -23.50 3.00 23.17
C ARG A 231 -22.97 2.20 24.35
N GLY A 232 -23.78 1.29 24.91
CA GLY A 232 -23.39 0.45 26.05
C GLY A 232 -22.42 -0.69 25.72
N THR A 233 -22.12 -0.93 24.44
CA THR A 233 -21.22 -2.02 24.02
C THR A 233 -19.76 -1.59 24.03
N SER A 234 -18.83 -2.54 24.11
CA SER A 234 -17.39 -2.24 23.91
C SER A 234 -17.12 -1.66 22.52
N VAL A 235 -17.93 -2.05 21.53
CA VAL A 235 -17.82 -1.65 20.13
C VAL A 235 -17.97 -0.14 19.96
N HIS A 236 -18.77 0.53 20.79
CA HIS A 236 -18.86 2.00 20.79
C HIS A 236 -17.49 2.67 21.04
N ARG A 237 -16.77 2.24 22.08
CA ARG A 237 -15.43 2.77 22.39
C ARG A 237 -14.40 2.39 21.32
N GLN A 238 -14.55 1.20 20.74
CA GLN A 238 -13.66 0.73 19.66
C GLN A 238 -13.82 1.56 18.39
N PHE A 239 -15.06 1.89 17.98
CA PHE A 239 -15.30 2.79 16.85
C PHE A 239 -14.81 4.21 17.10
N ARG A 240 -14.98 4.73 18.32
CA ARG A 240 -14.40 6.04 18.69
C ARG A 240 -12.89 6.06 18.50
N ARG A 241 -12.18 5.03 19.01
CA ARG A 241 -10.72 4.91 18.86
C ARG A 241 -10.29 4.74 17.40
N LEU A 242 -11.07 4.02 16.61
CA LEU A 242 -10.82 3.89 15.17
C LEU A 242 -10.96 5.24 14.48
N ALA A 243 -12.02 6.00 14.76
CA ALA A 243 -12.19 7.35 14.21
C ALA A 243 -11.06 8.31 14.65
N GLU A 244 -10.62 8.26 15.91
CA GLU A 244 -9.47 9.03 16.40
C GLU A 244 -8.17 8.64 15.68
N PHE A 245 -7.97 7.35 15.38
CA PHE A 245 -6.85 6.89 14.55
C PHE A 245 -6.92 7.50 13.13
N ILE A 246 -8.09 7.48 12.51
CA ILE A 246 -8.28 8.05 11.16
C ILE A 246 -8.06 9.56 11.14
N LEU A 247 -8.57 10.30 12.13
CA LEU A 247 -8.35 11.74 12.22
C LEU A 247 -6.87 12.10 12.35
N ARG A 248 -6.07 11.27 13.02
CA ARG A 248 -4.61 11.45 13.06
C ARG A 248 -3.97 11.20 11.69
N GLN A 249 -4.34 10.13 11.00
CA GLN A 249 -3.84 9.84 9.65
C GLN A 249 -4.20 10.95 8.64
N HIS A 250 -5.43 11.47 8.73
CA HIS A 250 -5.87 12.63 7.95
C HIS A 250 -5.03 13.87 8.23
N ALA A 251 -4.82 14.21 9.50
CA ALA A 251 -4.01 15.38 9.89
C ALA A 251 -2.55 15.25 9.45
N GLU A 252 -1.95 14.06 9.56
CA GLU A 252 -0.60 13.78 9.06
C GLU A 252 -0.52 13.92 7.53
N SER A 253 -1.54 13.46 6.81
CA SER A 253 -1.62 13.60 5.35
C SER A 253 -1.75 15.08 4.95
N ASP A 254 -2.62 15.83 5.61
CA ASP A 254 -2.77 17.28 5.41
C ASP A 254 -1.46 18.02 5.67
N GLN A 255 -0.73 17.65 6.72
CA GLN A 255 0.58 18.22 7.01
C GLN A 255 1.58 17.92 5.88
N ARG A 256 1.66 16.67 5.41
CA ARG A 256 2.53 16.29 4.27
C ARG A 256 2.19 17.06 3.00
N ARG A 257 0.90 17.27 2.71
CA ARG A 257 0.42 18.06 1.57
C ARG A 257 0.79 19.54 1.72
N ASN A 258 0.65 20.10 2.92
CA ASN A 258 0.93 21.51 3.21
C ASN A 258 2.43 21.84 3.34
N THR A 259 3.28 20.86 3.66
CA THR A 259 4.75 21.01 3.66
C THR A 259 5.37 21.01 2.27
N GLY A 260 4.55 20.91 1.22
CA GLY A 260 4.96 20.88 -0.18
C GLY A 260 5.49 19.52 -0.64
N PRO A 261 5.39 19.18 -1.95
CA PRO A 261 5.88 17.90 -2.49
C PRO A 261 7.39 17.70 -2.29
N LEU A 262 8.15 18.80 -2.29
CA LEU A 262 9.62 18.78 -2.25
C LEU A 262 10.18 18.27 -0.93
N ALA A 263 9.74 18.78 0.22
CA ALA A 263 10.34 18.43 1.52
C ALA A 263 10.01 17.00 2.01
N ALA A 264 8.83 16.47 1.66
CA ALA A 264 8.43 15.11 2.03
C ALA A 264 9.02 14.05 1.10
N GLU A 265 9.15 14.35 -0.20
CA GLU A 265 9.90 13.50 -1.13
C GLU A 265 11.40 13.58 -0.86
N GLU A 266 11.96 14.74 -0.49
CA GLU A 266 13.36 14.90 -0.07
C GLU A 266 13.62 14.15 1.24
N GLY A 267 12.79 14.27 2.28
CA GLY A 267 13.04 13.55 3.54
C GLY A 267 12.89 12.02 3.45
N ILE A 268 12.12 11.50 2.48
CA ILE A 268 12.01 10.06 2.22
C ILE A 268 13.05 9.60 1.19
N ARG A 269 13.40 10.43 0.19
CA ARG A 269 14.52 10.19 -0.73
C ARG A 269 15.84 10.25 0.01
N GLU A 270 16.14 11.24 0.84
CA GLU A 270 17.37 11.32 1.66
C GLU A 270 17.56 10.11 2.56
N ARG A 271 16.47 9.47 3.03
CA ARG A 271 16.55 8.24 3.83
C ARG A 271 16.75 6.96 2.99
N ARG A 272 16.34 6.99 1.72
CA ARG A 272 16.50 5.88 0.76
C ARG A 272 17.74 6.05 -0.13
N HIS A 273 18.24 7.26 -0.25
CA HIS A 273 19.37 7.64 -1.06
C HIS A 273 20.61 7.65 -0.18
N GLU A 274 21.49 6.69 -0.42
CA GLU A 274 22.75 6.60 0.29
C GLU A 274 23.72 7.65 -0.25
N HIS A 275 24.05 8.63 0.59
CA HIS A 275 24.95 9.74 0.25
C HIS A 275 26.44 9.37 0.32
N ARG A 276 26.77 8.15 0.78
CA ARG A 276 28.14 7.64 0.88
C ARG A 276 28.27 6.34 0.12
N CYS A 277 29.32 6.20 -0.68
CA CYS A 277 29.57 4.97 -1.44
C CYS A 277 29.51 3.72 -0.53
N PRO A 278 28.58 2.78 -0.77
CA PRO A 278 28.40 1.56 0.02
C PRO A 278 29.67 0.73 0.26
N ALA A 279 30.63 0.81 -0.66
CA ALA A 279 31.85 0.02 -0.62
C ALA A 279 32.98 0.68 0.19
N CYS A 280 33.09 2.02 0.16
CA CYS A 280 34.23 2.73 0.78
C CYS A 280 33.82 3.75 1.85
N GLY A 281 32.52 4.06 1.96
CA GLY A 281 31.97 5.04 2.89
C GLY A 281 32.35 6.49 2.60
N ARG A 282 32.82 6.86 1.41
CA ARG A 282 33.14 8.26 1.06
C ARG A 282 32.01 8.90 0.26
N GLY A 283 31.92 10.23 0.31
CA GLY A 283 30.94 11.01 -0.48
C GLY A 283 31.19 10.93 -1.99
N HIS A 284 30.30 11.55 -2.77
CA HIS A 284 30.22 11.44 -4.23
C HIS A 284 30.68 12.71 -4.97
N ASP A 285 31.70 13.39 -4.46
CA ASP A 285 32.14 14.74 -4.89
C ASP A 285 32.62 14.79 -6.36
N GLY A 286 31.69 14.78 -7.32
CA GLY A 286 31.95 14.94 -8.75
C GLY A 286 32.59 13.73 -9.46
N ASP A 287 32.87 12.65 -8.75
CA ASP A 287 33.44 11.43 -9.33
C ASP A 287 32.41 10.63 -10.15
N GLU A 288 32.79 10.19 -11.36
CA GLU A 288 31.97 9.26 -12.16
C GLU A 288 31.84 7.89 -11.47
N GLY A 289 30.62 7.35 -11.48
CA GLY A 289 30.30 6.10 -10.81
C GLY A 289 29.06 5.43 -11.38
N HIS A 290 28.63 4.40 -10.66
CA HIS A 290 27.50 3.55 -11.03
C HIS A 290 26.37 3.79 -10.04
N LEU A 291 25.14 3.91 -10.53
CA LEU A 291 23.98 3.99 -9.67
C LEU A 291 23.57 2.57 -9.28
N PHE A 292 23.26 2.35 -7.99
CA PHE A 292 22.66 1.12 -7.54
C PHE A 292 21.22 1.34 -7.05
N PHE A 293 20.42 0.27 -7.09
CA PHE A 293 19.05 0.24 -6.61
C PHE A 293 18.74 -1.14 -6.01
N ASP A 294 18.52 -1.18 -4.70
CA ASP A 294 17.95 -2.34 -4.01
C ASP A 294 16.44 -2.37 -4.25
N VAL A 295 15.96 -3.40 -4.95
CA VAL A 295 14.57 -3.56 -5.33
C VAL A 295 13.66 -3.70 -4.10
N ARG A 296 14.14 -4.35 -3.04
CA ARG A 296 13.34 -4.69 -1.87
C ARG A 296 13.18 -3.51 -0.93
N SER A 297 14.26 -2.81 -0.60
CA SER A 297 14.21 -1.66 0.31
C SER A 297 13.95 -0.33 -0.39
N ARG A 298 13.97 -0.31 -1.74
CA ARG A 298 13.99 0.90 -2.58
C ARG A 298 15.14 1.85 -2.22
N ARG A 299 16.21 1.30 -1.62
CA ARG A 299 17.41 2.06 -1.34
C ARG A 299 18.21 2.20 -2.62
N ASP A 300 18.64 3.42 -2.90
CA ASP A 300 19.47 3.74 -4.05
C ASP A 300 20.66 4.58 -3.62
N GLY A 301 21.59 4.82 -4.52
CA GLY A 301 22.77 5.61 -4.25
C GLY A 301 23.85 5.37 -5.28
N PHE A 302 25.04 5.91 -5.03
CA PHE A 302 26.15 5.84 -5.97
C PHE A 302 27.28 4.93 -5.48
N LEU A 303 27.90 4.23 -6.41
CA LEU A 303 29.13 3.48 -6.23
C LEU A 303 30.22 4.13 -7.07
N HIS A 304 31.38 4.42 -6.48
CA HIS A 304 32.51 4.87 -7.30
C HIS A 304 32.93 3.78 -8.29
N ARG A 305 33.34 4.17 -9.50
CA ARG A 305 33.85 3.24 -10.53
C ARG A 305 34.92 2.29 -9.98
N LYS A 306 35.88 2.83 -9.21
CA LYS A 306 36.96 2.07 -8.56
C LYS A 306 36.48 1.11 -7.46
N CYS A 307 35.29 1.35 -6.91
CA CYS A 307 34.73 0.52 -5.83
C CYS A 307 33.96 -0.68 -6.37
N LEU A 308 33.37 -0.57 -7.57
CA LEU A 308 32.69 -1.68 -8.23
C LEU A 308 33.66 -2.58 -9.00
N ALA A 309 34.71 -2.02 -9.61
CA ALA A 309 35.67 -2.75 -10.45
C ALA A 309 36.21 -4.06 -9.82
N PRO A 310 36.63 -4.11 -8.54
CA PRO A 310 37.16 -5.35 -7.93
C PRO A 310 36.14 -6.47 -7.76
N TRP A 311 34.84 -6.18 -7.92
CA TRP A 311 33.76 -7.15 -7.85
C TRP A 311 33.43 -7.70 -9.24
N ILE A 312 33.57 -6.88 -10.29
CA ILE A 312 33.26 -7.28 -11.67
C ILE A 312 34.47 -7.91 -12.36
N GLU A 313 35.68 -7.35 -12.20
CA GLU A 313 36.92 -7.85 -12.85
C GLU A 313 37.29 -9.29 -12.46
N LYS A 314 36.70 -9.82 -11.38
CA LYS A 314 36.84 -11.22 -10.96
C LYS A 314 36.11 -12.19 -11.89
N PHE A 315 35.19 -11.69 -12.70
CA PHE A 315 34.43 -12.47 -13.67
C PHE A 315 34.89 -12.06 -15.07
N ALA A 316 34.95 -13.03 -15.98
CA ALA A 316 35.28 -12.80 -17.38
C ALA A 316 34.03 -12.37 -18.18
N PHE A 317 33.25 -11.43 -17.64
CA PHE A 317 32.00 -10.99 -18.27
C PHE A 317 32.25 -10.18 -19.54
N ASN A 318 31.40 -10.41 -20.54
CA ASN A 318 31.28 -9.50 -21.68
C ASN A 318 30.35 -8.34 -21.30
N LEU A 319 30.93 -7.22 -20.86
CA LEU A 319 30.16 -6.05 -20.43
C LEU A 319 29.70 -5.21 -21.63
N PRO A 320 28.39 -5.00 -21.83
CA PRO A 320 27.91 -4.04 -22.82
C PRO A 320 28.26 -2.61 -22.43
N GLU A 321 28.31 -1.70 -23.42
CA GLU A 321 28.57 -0.26 -23.17
C GLU A 321 27.47 0.38 -22.31
N GLU A 322 26.23 -0.09 -22.48
CA GLU A 322 25.06 0.33 -21.71
C GLU A 322 24.28 -0.88 -21.24
N GLY A 323 23.74 -0.80 -20.02
CA GLY A 323 23.03 -1.91 -19.41
C GLY A 323 23.13 -1.91 -17.89
N ALA A 324 22.82 -3.04 -17.28
CA ALA A 324 22.85 -3.20 -15.83
C ALA A 324 23.45 -4.55 -15.41
N LEU A 325 24.14 -4.53 -14.29
CA LEU A 325 24.50 -5.69 -13.51
C LEU A 325 23.39 -5.93 -12.47
N LEU A 326 22.83 -7.11 -12.43
CA LEU A 326 21.88 -7.56 -11.42
C LEU A 326 22.58 -8.55 -10.49
N ILE A 327 22.61 -8.24 -9.20
CA ILE A 327 22.98 -9.19 -8.15
C ILE A 327 21.70 -9.81 -7.62
N ASP A 328 21.58 -11.12 -7.76
CA ASP A 328 20.39 -11.90 -7.44
C ASP A 328 20.75 -12.97 -6.41
N LEU A 329 20.20 -12.86 -5.20
CA LEU A 329 20.40 -13.85 -4.13
C LEU A 329 19.23 -14.84 -4.13
N HIS A 330 19.52 -16.10 -4.47
CA HIS A 330 18.57 -17.21 -4.48
C HIS A 330 18.79 -18.18 -3.31
N GLY A 331 17.76 -18.98 -3.00
CA GLY A 331 17.79 -20.05 -1.98
C GLY A 331 17.08 -19.68 -0.67
N ALA A 332 17.38 -20.43 0.40
CA ALA A 332 16.75 -20.28 1.73
C ALA A 332 17.28 -19.08 2.57
N GLY A 333 17.82 -18.05 1.89
CA GLY A 333 18.49 -16.90 2.50
C GLY A 333 20.01 -17.08 2.68
N TRP A 334 20.72 -15.98 2.92
CA TRP A 334 22.20 -15.91 2.93
C TRP A 334 22.89 -16.92 3.87
N LEU A 335 22.21 -17.32 4.95
CA LEU A 335 22.71 -18.26 5.95
C LEU A 335 22.34 -19.72 5.65
N GLY A 336 21.56 -19.99 4.60
CA GLY A 336 21.16 -21.33 4.19
C GLY A 336 22.30 -22.10 3.52
N GLU A 337 22.29 -23.43 3.64
CA GLU A 337 23.30 -24.31 3.02
C GLU A 337 23.25 -24.24 1.48
N ASP A 338 22.11 -23.87 0.92
CA ASP A 338 21.87 -23.72 -0.53
C ASP A 338 21.91 -22.26 -1.02
N ALA A 339 22.47 -21.32 -0.24
CA ALA A 339 22.55 -19.91 -0.64
C ALA A 339 23.38 -19.74 -1.93
N GLN A 340 22.78 -19.16 -2.97
CA GLN A 340 23.46 -18.89 -4.24
C GLN A 340 23.36 -17.42 -4.59
N LEU A 341 24.50 -16.77 -4.80
CA LEU A 341 24.56 -15.41 -5.33
C LEU A 341 24.85 -15.50 -6.83
N VAL A 342 23.91 -15.05 -7.65
CA VAL A 342 24.05 -15.03 -9.11
C VAL A 342 24.22 -13.58 -9.54
N VAL A 343 25.25 -13.33 -10.34
CA VAL A 343 25.48 -12.01 -10.95
C VAL A 343 25.13 -12.14 -12.43
N LYS A 344 24.12 -11.37 -12.86
CA LYS A 344 23.62 -11.36 -14.24
C LYS A 344 23.96 -10.02 -14.89
N ILE A 345 24.36 -10.06 -16.15
CA ILE A 345 24.65 -8.89 -16.99
C ILE A 345 23.50 -8.72 -17.98
N HIS A 346 22.94 -7.52 -18.03
CA HIS A 346 21.88 -7.15 -18.95
C HIS A 346 22.30 -5.99 -19.84
N ASP A 347 21.86 -6.00 -21.10
CA ASP A 347 22.04 -4.88 -22.03
C ASP A 347 21.04 -3.72 -21.78
N ALA A 348 21.06 -2.70 -22.65
CA ALA A 348 20.18 -1.53 -22.55
C ALA A 348 18.69 -1.86 -22.73
N GLU A 349 18.39 -2.91 -23.50
CA GLU A 349 17.05 -3.45 -23.71
C GLU A 349 16.60 -4.35 -22.55
N GLY A 350 17.50 -4.66 -21.63
CA GLY A 350 17.29 -5.50 -20.45
C GLY A 350 17.26 -7.00 -20.77
N GLU A 351 17.86 -7.43 -21.87
CA GLU A 351 18.09 -8.85 -22.17
C GLU A 351 19.31 -9.34 -21.40
N GLU A 352 19.26 -10.58 -20.88
CA GLU A 352 20.42 -11.20 -20.22
C GLU A 352 21.48 -11.55 -21.26
N VAL A 353 22.66 -10.97 -21.11
CA VAL A 353 23.82 -11.17 -21.99
C VAL A 353 24.78 -12.19 -21.41
N ASP A 354 24.92 -12.20 -20.08
CA ASP A 354 25.86 -13.06 -19.38
C ASP A 354 25.41 -13.32 -17.94
N ARG A 355 25.89 -14.41 -17.32
CA ARG A 355 25.62 -14.72 -15.91
C ARG A 355 26.68 -15.60 -15.29
N GLU A 356 26.99 -15.36 -14.02
CA GLU A 356 27.89 -16.18 -13.22
C GLU A 356 27.30 -16.46 -11.84
N ALA A 357 27.44 -17.70 -11.38
CA ALA A 357 26.99 -18.13 -10.07
C ALA A 357 28.18 -18.24 -9.11
N ILE A 358 28.06 -17.61 -7.94
CA ILE A 358 29.11 -17.61 -6.92
C ILE A 358 28.83 -18.72 -5.90
N LEU A 359 29.77 -19.66 -5.80
CA LEU A 359 29.68 -20.77 -4.84
C LEU A 359 29.71 -20.29 -3.38
N THR A 360 29.04 -21.03 -2.51
CA THR A 360 28.83 -20.79 -1.08
C THR A 360 30.11 -20.51 -0.27
N THR A 361 31.26 -21.02 -0.68
CA THR A 361 32.55 -20.78 0.00
C THR A 361 33.10 -19.37 -0.25
N SER A 362 32.73 -18.73 -1.35
CA SER A 362 33.20 -17.40 -1.75
C SER A 362 32.17 -16.30 -1.51
N ILE A 363 30.90 -16.67 -1.30
CA ILE A 363 29.78 -15.74 -1.08
C ILE A 363 30.02 -14.82 0.12
N ARG A 364 30.64 -15.32 1.21
CA ARG A 364 30.88 -14.55 2.44
C ARG A 364 31.72 -13.30 2.25
N ARG A 365 32.58 -13.28 1.21
CA ARG A 365 33.38 -12.08 0.89
C ARG A 365 32.50 -10.92 0.43
N TRP A 366 31.32 -11.18 -0.13
CA TRP A 366 30.37 -10.19 -0.61
C TRP A 366 29.49 -9.58 0.49
N GLU A 367 29.52 -10.13 1.70
CA GLU A 367 28.69 -9.66 2.81
C GLU A 367 28.87 -8.17 3.12
N PRO A 368 30.08 -7.60 3.25
CA PRO A 368 30.23 -6.18 3.54
C PRO A 368 29.69 -5.29 2.41
N PHE A 369 29.81 -5.75 1.16
CA PHE A 369 29.36 -5.03 -0.02
C PHE A 369 27.83 -5.03 -0.11
N LEU A 370 27.19 -6.19 0.08
CA LEU A 370 25.73 -6.31 0.09
C LEU A 370 25.09 -5.61 1.29
N LYS A 371 25.74 -5.62 2.45
CA LYS A 371 25.31 -4.82 3.61
C LYS A 371 25.39 -3.33 3.31
N GLY A 372 26.46 -2.91 2.64
CA GLY A 372 26.60 -1.54 2.15
C GLY A 372 25.43 -1.16 1.23
N LEU A 373 25.05 -2.03 0.29
CA LEU A 373 24.00 -1.75 -0.71
C LEU A 373 22.58 -1.81 -0.12
N THR A 374 22.26 -2.87 0.60
CA THR A 374 20.90 -3.15 1.11
C THR A 374 20.60 -2.46 2.45
N GLY A 375 21.64 -2.11 3.22
CA GLY A 375 21.53 -1.45 4.51
C GLY A 375 21.14 -2.39 5.65
N ARG A 376 21.07 -3.68 5.36
CA ARG A 376 20.53 -4.73 6.23
C ARG A 376 21.57 -5.80 6.50
N GLY A 377 21.40 -6.54 7.59
CA GLY A 377 22.29 -7.63 7.97
C GLY A 377 22.10 -8.88 7.11
N ALA A 378 23.09 -9.78 7.13
CA ALA A 378 23.04 -11.07 6.46
C ALA A 378 21.88 -11.97 6.93
N ASP A 379 21.42 -11.76 8.16
CA ASP A 379 20.27 -12.42 8.77
C ASP A 379 18.92 -12.00 8.18
N GLU A 380 18.87 -10.88 7.44
CA GLU A 380 17.64 -10.33 6.85
C GLU A 380 17.50 -10.64 5.34
N TRP A 381 18.57 -11.14 4.70
CA TRP A 381 18.61 -11.38 3.27
C TRP A 381 18.02 -12.74 2.89
N MET A 382 16.92 -12.69 2.13
CA MET A 382 16.19 -13.88 1.68
C MET A 382 16.24 -13.99 0.14
N HIS A 383 15.69 -12.99 -0.54
CA HIS A 383 15.69 -12.88 -2.00
C HIS A 383 16.01 -11.44 -2.40
N GLU A 384 17.29 -11.07 -2.28
CA GLU A 384 17.73 -9.71 -2.58
C GLU A 384 18.06 -9.58 -4.05
N MET A 385 17.48 -8.57 -4.68
CA MET A 385 17.80 -8.16 -6.06
C MET A 385 18.35 -6.75 -6.00
N VAL A 386 19.63 -6.58 -6.32
CA VAL A 386 20.28 -5.28 -6.40
C VAL A 386 20.71 -5.01 -7.83
N LEU A 387 20.18 -3.95 -8.41
CA LEU A 387 20.51 -3.51 -9.76
C LEU A 387 21.61 -2.45 -9.70
N ILE A 388 22.62 -2.54 -10.56
CA ILE A 388 23.73 -1.58 -10.67
C ILE A 388 23.91 -1.21 -12.14
N THR A 389 23.97 0.08 -12.48
CA THR A 389 24.19 0.51 -13.88
C THR A 389 25.60 0.20 -14.34
N LEU A 390 25.78 -0.24 -15.60
CA LEU A 390 27.11 -0.49 -16.17
C LEU A 390 27.75 0.79 -16.72
N GLN A 391 26.94 1.66 -17.31
CA GLN A 391 27.41 2.96 -17.78
C GLN A 391 27.82 3.84 -16.59
N PRO A 392 29.07 4.31 -16.52
CA PRO A 392 29.47 5.28 -15.51
C PRO A 392 28.88 6.65 -15.85
N GLY A 393 28.50 7.41 -14.82
CA GLY A 393 28.05 8.79 -14.96
C GLY A 393 28.19 9.54 -13.65
N SER A 394 28.12 10.87 -13.70
CA SER A 394 28.03 11.68 -12.48
C SER A 394 26.63 11.58 -11.85
N PRO A 395 26.51 11.83 -10.54
CA PRO A 395 25.20 11.90 -9.89
C PRO A 395 24.22 12.86 -10.58
N ASP A 396 24.70 14.02 -11.03
CA ASP A 396 23.89 15.04 -11.69
C ASP A 396 23.29 14.55 -13.01
N THR A 397 24.06 13.79 -13.81
CA THR A 397 23.59 13.23 -15.09
C THR A 397 22.47 12.22 -14.90
N TRP A 398 22.53 11.41 -13.83
CA TRP A 398 21.49 10.43 -13.52
C TRP A 398 20.25 11.06 -12.87
N LEU A 399 20.43 12.18 -12.16
CA LEU A 399 19.34 12.93 -11.55
C LEU A 399 18.63 13.88 -12.55
N ALA A 400 19.20 14.11 -13.74
CA ALA A 400 18.53 14.77 -14.85
C ALA A 400 17.39 13.90 -15.42
N ASP A 401 16.40 14.53 -16.07
CA ASP A 401 15.17 13.86 -16.52
C ASP A 401 15.45 12.71 -17.52
N GLU A 402 16.40 12.89 -18.43
CA GLU A 402 16.81 11.85 -19.39
C GLU A 402 17.46 10.63 -18.68
N GLY A 403 18.30 10.87 -17.67
CA GLY A 403 18.93 9.82 -16.86
C GLY A 403 17.92 9.03 -16.03
N LYS A 404 16.94 9.72 -15.43
CA LYS A 404 15.84 9.11 -14.67
C LYS A 404 14.94 8.24 -15.54
N GLU A 405 14.60 8.69 -16.74
CA GLU A 405 13.79 7.91 -17.68
C GLU A 405 14.52 6.66 -18.15
N ARG A 406 15.80 6.78 -18.48
CA ARG A 406 16.66 5.67 -18.89
C ARG A 406 16.76 4.59 -17.80
N LEU A 407 17.03 5.00 -16.55
CA LEU A 407 17.08 4.11 -15.40
C LEU A 407 15.74 3.41 -15.16
N SER A 408 14.64 4.16 -15.21
CA SER A 408 13.29 3.64 -14.98
C SER A 408 12.87 2.64 -16.06
N ARG A 409 13.35 2.81 -17.29
CA ARG A 409 13.16 1.87 -18.40
C ARG A 409 13.97 0.59 -18.18
N LEU A 410 15.27 0.72 -17.94
CA LEU A 410 16.18 -0.40 -17.71
C LEU A 410 15.73 -1.28 -16.53
N ARG A 411 15.38 -0.65 -15.40
CA ARG A 411 14.85 -1.36 -14.21
C ARG A 411 13.58 -2.15 -14.54
N ARG A 412 12.63 -1.55 -15.26
CA ARG A 412 11.37 -2.23 -15.63
C ARG A 412 11.63 -3.45 -16.52
N HIS A 413 12.53 -3.34 -17.48
CA HIS A 413 12.84 -4.44 -18.40
C HIS A 413 13.54 -5.60 -17.68
N VAL A 414 14.58 -5.31 -16.89
CA VAL A 414 15.34 -6.32 -16.15
C VAL A 414 14.47 -7.05 -15.13
N LEU A 415 13.66 -6.33 -14.35
CA LEU A 415 12.79 -6.95 -13.33
C LEU A 415 11.61 -7.72 -13.92
N ARG A 416 11.07 -7.30 -15.07
CA ARG A 416 9.97 -8.04 -15.73
C ARG A 416 10.44 -9.40 -16.22
N ARG A 417 11.68 -9.50 -16.74
CA ARG A 417 12.22 -10.74 -17.29
C ARG A 417 12.75 -11.69 -16.21
N ASN A 418 13.35 -11.19 -15.13
CA ASN A 418 13.83 -12.04 -14.03
C ASN A 418 12.72 -12.57 -13.09
N ARG A 419 11.45 -12.21 -13.33
CA ARG A 419 10.29 -12.76 -12.60
C ARG A 419 9.90 -14.19 -13.00
N SER A 420 10.36 -14.70 -14.15
CA SER A 420 10.01 -16.04 -14.64
C SER A 420 10.76 -17.19 -13.94
N ASP A 421 11.85 -16.89 -13.22
CA ASP A 421 12.63 -17.91 -12.49
C ASP A 421 12.16 -18.12 -11.03
N LEU A 422 11.11 -17.39 -10.61
CA LEU A 422 10.50 -17.46 -9.27
C LEU A 422 9.17 -18.24 -9.25
N ALA A 423 8.83 -18.93 -10.35
CA ALA A 423 7.63 -19.76 -10.48
C ALA A 423 7.88 -21.23 -10.12
#